data_AF-A0A354XXZ8-F1
#
_entry.id   AF-A0A354XXZ8-F1
#
_cell.length_a   1.000
_cell.length_b   1.000
_cell.length_c   1.000
_cell.angle_alpha   90.00
_cell.angle_beta   90.00
_cell.angle_gamma   90.00
#
_symmetry.space_group_name_H-M   'P 1'
#
loop_
_entity.id
_entity.type
_entity.pdbx_description
1 polymer ?
#
loop_
_entity_poly.entity_id
_entity_poly.type
_entity_poly.pdbx_seq_one_letter_code
_entity_poly.pdbx_strand_id
1 'polypeptide(L)'
;MTDIIKHECGIAMIRLLKPLDYYYKKYGTWQYGLDKLYLLMEKQHNRGQEGAGLGAVKLEAAPGNEFIFRERALGSGAISEIFGKVHDAFKDFTPQQLQDIEFVKRSVPFASELFIGHLRYSTTGKSGLTYVHPLLRRNNWASRSLALAGNFNMTNVDEMFEQLISEGQHPRDYADTFVMLESLGHYLDREVQYQYDKIEKSDLNGQQVSHRIEEKLDIPFLLKRASKLWDGGYALCG
;
A
#
# COMPACT_ATOMS: atom_id res chain seq x y z
N MET A 1 -35.53 7.53 12.12
CA MET A 1 -34.42 6.57 11.98
C MET A 1 -33.67 6.97 10.74
N THR A 2 -32.49 7.56 10.90
CA THR A 2 -31.59 7.83 9.78
C THR A 2 -31.08 6.48 9.28
N ASP A 3 -31.29 6.17 8.00
CA ASP A 3 -30.77 4.93 7.42
C ASP A 3 -29.27 4.82 7.68
N ILE A 4 -28.83 3.62 8.10
CA ILE A 4 -27.41 3.33 8.30
C ILE A 4 -26.74 3.44 6.93
N ILE A 5 -25.86 4.43 6.77
CA ILE A 5 -25.07 4.65 5.56
C ILE A 5 -24.22 3.39 5.30
N LYS A 6 -24.55 2.63 4.25
CA LYS A 6 -23.82 1.41 3.82
C LYS A 6 -22.80 1.69 2.70
N HIS A 7 -22.41 2.95 2.51
CA HIS A 7 -21.67 3.43 1.35
C HIS A 7 -20.24 3.84 1.68
N GLU A 8 -19.56 3.06 2.52
CA GLU A 8 -18.21 3.41 2.99
C GLU A 8 -17.29 2.23 2.76
N CYS A 9 -16.14 2.50 2.13
CA CYS A 9 -15.04 1.54 2.08
C CYS A 9 -14.47 1.33 3.49
N GLY A 10 -13.89 0.16 3.72
CA GLY A 10 -13.13 -0.17 4.93
C GLY A 10 -11.62 -0.03 4.69
N ILE A 11 -10.89 0.46 5.68
CA ILE A 11 -9.42 0.56 5.65
C ILE A 11 -8.87 -0.10 6.92
N ALA A 12 -7.81 -0.89 6.77
CA ALA A 12 -7.02 -1.40 7.88
C ALA A 12 -5.53 -1.19 7.59
N MET A 13 -4.77 -0.72 8.57
CA MET A 13 -3.31 -0.58 8.45
C MET A 13 -2.66 -1.12 9.70
N ILE A 14 -1.60 -1.91 9.53
CA ILE A 14 -0.81 -2.45 10.62
C ILE A 14 0.66 -2.19 10.32
N ARG A 15 1.36 -1.53 11.25
CA ARG A 15 2.81 -1.45 11.27
C ARG A 15 3.32 -2.13 12.53
N LEU A 16 4.08 -3.20 12.36
CA LEU A 16 4.78 -3.85 13.46
C LEU A 16 5.93 -2.93 13.91
N LEU A 17 6.02 -2.71 15.23
CA LEU A 17 7.05 -1.84 15.82
C LEU A 17 8.34 -2.60 16.18
N LYS A 18 8.33 -3.91 15.97
CA LYS A 18 9.46 -4.82 16.23
C LYS A 18 9.63 -5.77 15.02
N PRO A 19 10.82 -6.35 14.82
CA PRO A 19 11.04 -7.35 13.77
C PRO A 19 10.17 -8.60 13.98
N LEU A 20 9.96 -9.38 12.91
CA LEU A 20 9.18 -10.64 12.97
C LEU A 20 9.66 -11.62 14.04
N ASP A 21 10.97 -11.68 14.31
CA ASP A 21 11.56 -12.51 15.36
C ASP A 21 10.99 -12.24 16.76
N TYR A 22 10.71 -10.96 17.08
CA TYR A 22 10.08 -10.62 18.35
C TYR A 22 8.69 -11.25 18.46
N TYR A 23 7.88 -11.15 17.40
CA TYR A 23 6.52 -11.69 17.40
C TYR A 23 6.52 -13.21 17.36
N TYR A 24 7.45 -13.83 16.64
CA TYR A 24 7.64 -15.28 16.65
C TYR A 24 7.95 -15.80 18.06
N LYS A 25 8.92 -15.20 18.75
CA LYS A 25 9.27 -15.57 20.13
C LYS A 25 8.16 -15.31 21.14
N LYS A 26 7.42 -14.21 20.97
CA LYS A 26 6.38 -13.79 21.93
C LYS A 26 5.04 -14.50 21.74
N TYR A 27 4.63 -14.75 20.50
CA TYR A 27 3.31 -15.25 20.15
C TYR A 27 3.34 -16.63 19.48
N GLY A 28 4.52 -17.20 19.25
CA GLY A 28 4.68 -18.50 18.57
C GLY A 28 4.46 -18.45 17.05
N THR A 29 4.28 -17.25 16.47
CA THR A 29 4.03 -17.08 15.04
C THR A 29 4.64 -15.78 14.52
N TRP A 30 5.28 -15.85 13.35
CA TRP A 30 5.72 -14.67 12.60
C TRP A 30 4.56 -14.03 11.82
N GLN A 31 3.44 -14.74 11.63
CA GLN A 31 2.25 -14.27 10.89
C GLN A 31 1.40 -13.28 11.70
N TYR A 32 1.83 -12.89 12.90
CA TYR A 32 1.05 -12.06 13.82
C TYR A 32 0.43 -10.82 13.15
N GLY A 33 1.19 -10.08 12.33
CA GLY A 33 0.67 -8.91 11.61
C GLY A 33 -0.42 -9.26 10.59
N LEU A 34 -0.22 -10.36 9.85
CA LEU A 34 -1.16 -10.87 8.86
C LEU A 34 -2.46 -11.35 9.53
N ASP A 35 -2.36 -12.10 10.62
CA ASP A 35 -3.51 -12.57 11.40
C ASP A 35 -4.34 -11.40 11.95
N LYS A 36 -3.66 -10.35 12.46
CA LYS A 36 -4.33 -9.14 12.91
C LYS A 36 -4.98 -8.38 11.76
N LEU A 37 -4.37 -8.36 10.57
CA LEU A 37 -4.97 -7.72 9.40
C LEU A 37 -6.27 -8.44 9.02
N TYR A 38 -6.25 -9.78 8.95
CA TYR A 38 -7.43 -10.60 8.67
C TYR A 38 -8.59 -10.22 9.60
N LEU A 39 -8.33 -10.22 10.92
CA LEU A 39 -9.35 -9.88 11.91
C LEU A 39 -9.87 -8.45 11.77
N LEU A 40 -9.02 -7.47 11.46
CA LEU A 40 -9.44 -6.07 11.25
C LEU A 40 -10.29 -5.91 9.98
N MET A 41 -9.98 -6.65 8.92
CA MET A 41 -10.77 -6.65 7.69
C MET A 41 -12.13 -7.34 7.92
N GLU A 42 -12.16 -8.50 8.57
CA GLU A 42 -13.42 -9.20 8.92
C GLU A 42 -14.32 -8.35 9.82
N LYS A 43 -13.75 -7.61 10.78
CA LYS A 43 -14.52 -6.68 11.63
C LYS A 43 -15.19 -5.55 10.85
N GLN A 44 -14.68 -5.24 9.65
CA GLN A 44 -15.22 -4.23 8.76
C GLN A 44 -15.91 -4.84 7.55
N HIS A 45 -16.19 -6.15 7.51
CA HIS A 45 -16.72 -6.85 6.33
C HIS A 45 -18.00 -6.23 5.74
N ASN A 46 -18.80 -5.54 6.57
CA ASN A 46 -19.98 -4.79 6.13
C ASN A 46 -19.69 -3.46 5.40
N ARG A 47 -18.42 -3.04 5.32
CA ARG A 47 -17.90 -1.81 4.68
C ARG A 47 -17.27 -2.09 3.30
N GLY A 48 -17.73 -3.13 2.61
CA GLY A 48 -17.32 -3.42 1.24
C GLY A 48 -17.71 -4.82 0.81
N GLN A 49 -18.57 -4.90 -0.20
CA GLN A 49 -19.12 -6.17 -0.72
C GLN A 49 -18.68 -6.45 -2.16
N GLU A 50 -18.01 -5.49 -2.80
CA GLU A 50 -17.62 -5.59 -4.21
C GLU A 50 -16.24 -6.22 -4.39
N GLY A 51 -15.37 -6.07 -3.41
CA GLY A 51 -14.04 -6.67 -3.42
C GLY A 51 -13.20 -6.21 -2.25
N ALA A 52 -12.02 -6.78 -2.15
CA ALA A 52 -11.05 -6.45 -1.12
C ALA A 52 -9.63 -6.54 -1.66
N GLY A 53 -8.69 -5.94 -0.95
CA GLY A 53 -7.28 -6.14 -1.23
C GLY A 53 -6.40 -6.00 -0.01
N LEU A 54 -5.22 -6.59 -0.14
CA LEU A 54 -4.17 -6.64 0.86
C LEU A 54 -2.87 -6.19 0.18
N GLY A 55 -2.13 -5.31 0.85
CA GLY A 55 -0.74 -4.99 0.55
C GLY A 55 0.13 -5.31 1.75
N ALA A 56 1.35 -5.81 1.49
CA ALA A 56 2.32 -6.13 2.52
C ALA A 56 3.72 -5.66 2.09
N VAL A 57 4.48 -5.07 3.01
CA VAL A 57 5.83 -4.56 2.73
C VAL A 57 6.82 -5.14 3.74
N LYS A 58 7.86 -5.79 3.22
CA LYS A 58 9.05 -6.19 3.98
C LYS A 58 9.98 -4.98 4.12
N LEU A 59 10.23 -4.54 5.33
CA LEU A 59 11.00 -3.31 5.56
C LEU A 59 12.52 -3.50 5.40
N GLU A 60 13.02 -4.73 5.57
CA GLU A 60 14.45 -5.05 5.55
C GLU A 60 14.82 -6.02 4.42
N ALA A 61 14.12 -5.97 3.29
CA ALA A 61 14.39 -6.86 2.17
C ALA A 61 15.74 -6.55 1.49
N ALA A 62 16.53 -7.58 1.21
CA ALA A 62 17.79 -7.44 0.49
C ALA A 62 17.56 -7.21 -1.02
N PRO A 63 18.44 -6.45 -1.71
CA PRO A 63 18.38 -6.30 -3.17
C PRO A 63 18.29 -7.65 -3.89
N GLY A 64 17.51 -7.68 -4.98
CA GLY A 64 17.22 -8.91 -5.73
C GLY A 64 16.05 -9.74 -5.18
N ASN A 65 15.41 -9.29 -4.09
CA ASN A 65 14.21 -9.92 -3.55
C ASN A 65 13.00 -8.97 -3.67
N GLU A 66 11.81 -9.55 -3.90
CA GLU A 66 10.56 -8.79 -3.82
C GLU A 66 10.29 -8.36 -2.37
N PHE A 67 9.82 -7.13 -2.20
CA PHE A 67 9.59 -6.53 -0.90
C PHE A 67 8.18 -5.94 -0.75
N ILE A 68 7.45 -5.74 -1.85
CA ILE A 68 6.04 -5.34 -1.82
C ILE A 68 5.21 -6.49 -2.40
N PHE A 69 4.24 -6.96 -1.65
CA PHE A 69 3.29 -7.98 -2.07
C PHE A 69 1.89 -7.39 -2.11
N ARG A 70 1.07 -7.85 -3.05
CA ARG A 70 -0.30 -7.38 -3.18
C ARG A 70 -1.21 -8.49 -3.71
N GLU A 71 -2.31 -8.71 -3.00
CA GLU A 71 -3.41 -9.57 -3.44
C GLU A 71 -4.72 -8.80 -3.44
N ARG A 72 -5.59 -9.14 -4.40
CA ARG A 72 -6.90 -8.54 -4.56
C ARG A 72 -7.90 -9.57 -5.04
N ALA A 73 -9.14 -9.44 -4.62
CA ALA A 73 -10.25 -10.29 -5.03
C ALA A 73 -11.55 -9.50 -5.12
N LEU A 74 -12.52 -10.06 -5.83
CA LEU A 74 -13.84 -9.48 -6.04
C LEU A 74 -14.91 -10.24 -5.25
N GLY A 75 -16.05 -9.58 -5.05
CA GLY A 75 -17.23 -10.13 -4.40
C GLY A 75 -17.14 -10.18 -2.87
N SER A 76 -18.22 -10.68 -2.27
CA SER A 76 -18.35 -10.82 -0.82
C SER A 76 -17.39 -11.84 -0.22
N GLY A 77 -16.88 -12.80 -1.00
CA GLY A 77 -15.86 -13.77 -0.55
C GLY A 77 -14.42 -13.26 -0.59
N ALA A 78 -14.19 -12.00 -0.97
CA ALA A 78 -12.86 -11.51 -1.32
C ALA A 78 -11.83 -11.62 -0.20
N ILE A 79 -12.21 -11.37 1.07
CA ILE A 79 -11.29 -11.50 2.21
C ILE A 79 -10.76 -12.93 2.28
N SER A 80 -11.66 -13.92 2.35
CA SER A 80 -11.29 -15.34 2.39
C SER A 80 -10.45 -15.77 1.19
N GLU A 81 -10.76 -15.30 -0.01
CA GLU A 81 -9.99 -15.60 -1.22
C GLU A 81 -8.55 -15.06 -1.14
N ILE A 82 -8.39 -13.79 -0.71
CA ILE A 82 -7.07 -13.15 -0.58
C ILE A 82 -6.21 -13.90 0.43
N PHE A 83 -6.74 -14.14 1.63
CA PHE A 83 -5.98 -14.84 2.65
C PHE A 83 -5.75 -16.31 2.28
N GLY A 84 -6.65 -16.93 1.51
CA GLY A 84 -6.42 -18.23 0.89
C GLY A 84 -5.18 -18.22 0.00
N LYS A 85 -5.09 -17.28 -0.96
CA LYS A 85 -3.92 -17.12 -1.85
C LYS A 85 -2.63 -16.83 -1.09
N VAL A 86 -2.70 -16.01 -0.04
CA VAL A 86 -1.54 -15.73 0.82
C VAL A 86 -1.04 -17.01 1.49
N HIS A 87 -1.93 -17.81 2.10
CA HIS A 87 -1.54 -19.08 2.71
C HIS A 87 -1.11 -20.14 1.68
N ASP A 88 -1.69 -20.12 0.48
CA ASP A 88 -1.27 -21.00 -0.61
C ASP A 88 0.19 -20.75 -0.98
N ALA A 89 0.64 -19.50 -0.98
CA ALA A 89 2.05 -19.15 -1.20
C ALA A 89 3.01 -19.69 -0.12
N PHE A 90 2.49 -20.16 1.03
CA PHE A 90 3.32 -20.76 2.08
C PHE A 90 3.50 -22.28 1.89
N LYS A 91 2.64 -22.92 1.08
CA LYS A 91 2.63 -24.38 0.90
C LYS A 91 3.89 -24.92 0.22
N ASP A 92 4.61 -24.06 -0.50
CA ASP A 92 5.87 -24.39 -1.16
C ASP A 92 7.05 -24.54 -0.18
N PHE A 93 6.85 -24.24 1.11
CA PHE A 93 7.88 -24.32 2.14
C PHE A 93 7.61 -25.44 3.14
N THR A 94 8.68 -26.11 3.57
CA THR A 94 8.61 -27.14 4.61
C THR A 94 8.31 -26.55 5.99
N PRO A 95 7.74 -27.34 6.93
CA PRO A 95 7.54 -26.89 8.31
C PRO A 95 8.82 -26.39 8.99
N GLN A 96 9.97 -27.01 8.71
CA GLN A 96 11.27 -26.61 9.24
C GLN A 96 11.68 -25.23 8.71
N GLN A 97 11.50 -24.98 7.41
CA GLN A 97 11.76 -23.66 6.82
C GLN A 97 10.85 -22.57 7.41
N LEU A 98 9.58 -22.88 7.67
CA LEU A 98 8.63 -21.93 8.27
C LEU A 98 8.87 -21.66 9.76
N GLN A 99 9.68 -22.50 10.43
CA GLN A 99 10.16 -22.29 11.81
C GLN A 99 11.50 -21.54 11.87
N ASP A 100 12.25 -21.46 10.75
CA ASP A 100 13.46 -20.66 10.65
C ASP A 100 13.10 -19.20 10.30
N ILE A 101 13.19 -18.33 11.30
CA ILE A 101 12.79 -16.93 11.14
C ILE A 101 13.65 -16.17 10.12
N GLU A 102 14.94 -16.50 10.00
CA GLU A 102 15.83 -15.84 9.04
C GLU A 102 15.50 -16.27 7.61
N PHE A 103 15.15 -17.55 7.43
CA PHE A 103 14.60 -18.03 6.17
C PHE A 103 13.27 -17.33 5.83
N VAL A 104 12.35 -17.24 6.79
CA VAL A 104 11.03 -16.61 6.61
C VAL A 104 11.17 -15.15 6.17
N LYS A 105 11.95 -14.34 6.89
CA LYS A 105 12.18 -12.92 6.56
C LYS A 105 12.65 -12.76 5.12
N ARG A 106 13.60 -13.60 4.67
CA ARG A 106 14.19 -13.52 3.34
C ARG A 106 13.26 -14.05 2.24
N SER A 107 12.67 -15.21 2.44
CA SER A 107 12.19 -16.04 1.34
C SER A 107 10.67 -16.25 1.30
N VAL A 108 9.97 -16.13 2.42
CA VAL A 108 8.52 -16.39 2.47
C VAL A 108 7.75 -15.14 2.04
N PRO A 109 6.89 -15.19 1.00
CA PRO A 109 6.03 -14.07 0.60
C PRO A 109 5.15 -13.58 1.76
N PHE A 110 4.75 -12.30 1.77
CA PHE A 110 3.88 -11.71 2.81
C PHE A 110 4.37 -11.78 4.28
N ALA A 111 5.52 -12.40 4.57
CA ALA A 111 6.21 -12.30 5.86
C ALA A 111 6.79 -10.89 6.02
N SER A 112 5.92 -9.95 6.38
CA SER A 112 6.14 -8.51 6.28
C SER A 112 5.86 -7.80 7.60
N GLU A 113 6.39 -6.59 7.77
CA GLU A 113 6.19 -5.77 8.97
C GLU A 113 5.14 -4.67 8.79
N LEU A 114 4.80 -4.34 7.55
CA LEU A 114 3.82 -3.30 7.22
C LEU A 114 2.72 -3.88 6.34
N PHE A 115 1.48 -3.64 6.70
CA PHE A 115 0.31 -4.16 6.01
C PHE A 115 -0.75 -3.09 5.83
N ILE A 116 -1.46 -3.19 4.71
CA ILE A 116 -2.62 -2.38 4.37
C ILE A 116 -3.72 -3.31 3.83
N GLY A 117 -4.93 -3.13 4.31
CA GLY A 117 -6.13 -3.86 3.90
C GLY A 117 -7.21 -2.87 3.49
N HIS A 118 -7.96 -3.20 2.45
CA HIS A 118 -9.05 -2.37 1.97
C HIS A 118 -10.26 -3.20 1.58
N LEU A 119 -11.45 -2.71 1.92
CA LEU A 119 -12.74 -3.28 1.52
C LEU A 119 -13.43 -2.26 0.63
N ARG A 120 -13.75 -2.67 -0.59
CA ARG A 120 -14.26 -1.76 -1.61
C ARG A 120 -15.79 -1.77 -1.67
N TYR A 121 -16.32 -0.57 -1.76
CA TYR A 121 -17.70 -0.27 -2.12
C TYR A 121 -17.69 0.80 -3.22
N SER A 122 -18.20 0.50 -4.41
CA SER A 122 -18.28 1.48 -5.50
C SER A 122 -19.43 2.46 -5.31
N THR A 123 -19.14 3.74 -5.46
CA THR A 123 -20.11 4.86 -5.46
C THR A 123 -20.44 5.35 -6.86
N THR A 124 -19.55 5.12 -7.84
CA THR A 124 -19.62 5.68 -9.20
C THR A 124 -19.99 4.65 -10.27
N GLY A 125 -20.36 3.43 -9.87
CA GLY A 125 -20.72 2.33 -10.79
C GLY A 125 -19.52 1.68 -11.51
N LYS A 126 -18.30 2.22 -11.34
CA LYS A 126 -17.06 1.57 -11.81
C LYS A 126 -16.87 0.26 -11.06
N SER A 127 -16.50 -0.80 -11.77
CA SER A 127 -16.33 -2.13 -11.19
C SER A 127 -15.13 -2.87 -11.77
N GLY A 128 -14.73 -3.95 -11.09
CA GLY A 128 -13.63 -4.81 -11.52
C GLY A 128 -12.36 -4.64 -10.71
N LEU A 129 -11.46 -5.62 -10.85
CA LEU A 129 -10.27 -5.78 -10.01
C LEU A 129 -9.33 -4.57 -10.07
N THR A 130 -9.29 -3.88 -11.21
CA THR A 130 -8.44 -2.70 -11.45
C THR A 130 -8.69 -1.57 -10.44
N TYR A 131 -9.94 -1.39 -10.00
CA TYR A 131 -10.33 -0.36 -9.03
C TYR A 131 -10.24 -0.82 -7.57
N VAL A 132 -9.93 -2.09 -7.32
CA VAL A 132 -9.77 -2.61 -5.97
C VAL A 132 -8.42 -2.16 -5.40
N HIS A 133 -8.44 -1.53 -4.23
CA HIS A 133 -7.25 -1.09 -3.52
C HIS A 133 -6.58 -2.26 -2.78
N PRO A 134 -5.28 -2.16 -2.43
CA PRO A 134 -4.38 -1.04 -2.70
C PRO A 134 -4.00 -0.93 -4.18
N LEU A 135 -4.02 0.29 -4.72
CA LEU A 135 -3.29 0.59 -5.95
C LEU A 135 -1.79 0.55 -5.66
N LEU A 136 -0.98 0.28 -6.68
CA LEU A 136 0.46 0.10 -6.51
C LEU A 136 1.22 0.69 -7.69
N ARG A 137 2.14 1.61 -7.38
CA ARG A 137 3.17 2.13 -8.28
C ARG A 137 4.51 1.54 -7.81
N ARG A 138 5.19 0.80 -8.69
CA ARG A 138 6.50 0.20 -8.41
C ARG A 138 7.60 1.01 -9.06
N ASN A 139 8.73 1.11 -8.38
CA ASN A 139 9.93 1.73 -8.91
C ASN A 139 11.16 0.95 -8.41
N ASN A 140 12.25 0.97 -9.18
CA ASN A 140 13.51 0.34 -8.76
C ASN A 140 14.18 1.09 -7.59
N TRP A 141 13.82 2.36 -7.38
CA TRP A 141 14.10 3.07 -6.14
C TRP A 141 12.93 2.85 -5.18
N ALA A 142 13.19 2.15 -4.08
CA ALA A 142 12.15 1.82 -3.10
C ALA A 142 11.41 3.07 -2.60
N SER A 143 12.13 4.17 -2.40
CA SER A 143 11.61 5.48 -2.00
C SER A 143 10.61 6.12 -2.98
N ARG A 144 10.51 5.63 -4.22
CA ARG A 144 9.52 6.07 -5.24
C ARG A 144 8.34 5.13 -5.39
N SER A 145 8.39 3.96 -4.75
CA SER A 145 7.26 3.02 -4.76
C SER A 145 6.15 3.53 -3.84
N LEU A 146 4.90 3.31 -4.24
CA LEU A 146 3.72 3.80 -3.52
C LEU A 146 2.60 2.76 -3.59
N ALA A 147 2.08 2.34 -2.44
CA ALA A 147 0.79 1.69 -2.33
C ALA A 147 -0.24 2.74 -1.89
N LEU A 148 -1.47 2.68 -2.41
CA LEU A 148 -2.52 3.64 -2.03
C LEU A 148 -3.84 2.92 -1.83
N ALA A 149 -4.45 3.09 -0.68
CA ALA A 149 -5.83 2.74 -0.43
C ALA A 149 -6.54 3.89 0.28
N GLY A 150 -7.84 4.00 0.08
CA GLY A 150 -8.60 5.00 0.78
C GLY A 150 -10.10 4.90 0.54
N ASN A 151 -10.83 5.58 1.41
CA ASN A 151 -12.25 5.85 1.26
C ASN A 151 -12.38 7.32 0.91
N PHE A 152 -12.64 7.62 -0.36
CA PHE A 152 -12.69 8.98 -0.85
C PHE A 152 -13.63 9.12 -2.04
N ASN A 153 -14.04 10.36 -2.27
CA ASN A 153 -14.73 10.79 -3.47
C ASN A 153 -14.31 12.23 -3.77
N MET A 154 -13.59 12.43 -4.86
CA MET A 154 -13.10 13.75 -5.28
C MET A 154 -14.17 14.47 -6.11
N THR A 155 -14.54 15.69 -5.73
CA THR A 155 -15.59 16.49 -6.41
C THR A 155 -15.06 17.26 -7.62
N ASN A 156 -13.75 17.47 -7.70
CA ASN A 156 -13.09 18.21 -8.77
C ASN A 156 -12.04 17.36 -9.52
N VAL A 157 -12.35 16.08 -9.77
CA VAL A 157 -11.44 15.16 -10.47
C VAL A 157 -10.99 15.70 -11.83
N ASP A 158 -11.85 16.45 -12.52
CA ASP A 158 -11.54 17.05 -13.81
C ASP A 158 -10.38 18.05 -13.72
N GLU A 159 -10.39 18.92 -12.70
CA GLU A 159 -9.32 19.89 -12.46
C GLU A 159 -8.01 19.21 -12.07
N MET A 160 -8.10 18.17 -11.24
CA MET A 160 -6.95 17.37 -10.86
C MET A 160 -6.33 16.66 -12.06
N PHE A 161 -7.15 16.14 -12.99
CA PHE A 161 -6.69 15.50 -14.21
C PHE A 161 -6.00 16.50 -15.15
N GLU A 162 -6.58 17.68 -15.35
CA GLU A 162 -5.97 18.75 -16.12
C GLU A 162 -4.64 19.23 -15.52
N GLN A 163 -4.53 19.26 -14.19
CA GLN A 163 -3.26 19.55 -13.53
C GLN A 163 -2.17 18.56 -13.96
N LEU A 164 -2.46 17.25 -13.94
CA LEU A 164 -1.50 16.22 -14.36
C LEU A 164 -1.05 16.44 -15.82
N ILE A 165 -1.98 16.76 -16.72
CA ILE A 165 -1.66 17.07 -18.12
C ILE A 165 -0.76 18.31 -18.22
N SER A 166 -1.08 19.38 -17.47
CA SER A 166 -0.29 20.61 -17.48
C SER A 166 1.14 20.41 -16.96
N GLU A 167 1.33 19.42 -16.09
CA GLU A 167 2.64 18.99 -15.59
C GLU A 167 3.36 18.04 -16.57
N GLY A 168 2.77 17.77 -17.74
CA GLY A 168 3.35 16.94 -18.80
C GLY A 168 3.10 15.44 -18.66
N GLN A 169 2.19 15.03 -17.76
CA GLN A 169 1.85 13.63 -17.57
C GLN A 169 0.81 13.15 -18.60
N HIS A 170 0.74 11.84 -18.80
CA HIS A 170 -0.25 11.19 -19.65
C HIS A 170 -1.11 10.21 -18.82
N PRO A 171 -2.05 10.72 -18.00
CA PRO A 171 -2.90 9.88 -17.16
C PRO A 171 -3.77 8.96 -18.03
N ARG A 172 -3.82 7.68 -17.66
CA ARG A 172 -4.47 6.62 -18.46
C ARG A 172 -5.94 6.38 -18.12
N ASP A 173 -6.39 6.90 -16.98
CA ASP A 173 -7.75 6.73 -16.47
C ASP A 173 -8.17 8.00 -15.73
N TYR A 174 -9.43 8.36 -15.91
CA TYR A 174 -10.06 9.53 -15.33
C TYR A 174 -10.69 9.24 -13.95
N ALA A 175 -10.62 8.00 -13.46
CA ALA A 175 -11.09 7.68 -12.11
C ALA A 175 -10.27 8.45 -11.07
N ASP A 176 -10.98 9.03 -10.11
CA ASP A 176 -10.40 9.72 -8.95
C ASP A 176 -9.24 8.92 -8.32
N THR A 177 -9.39 7.62 -8.18
CA THR A 177 -8.38 6.75 -7.58
C THR A 177 -7.07 6.74 -8.35
N PHE A 178 -7.14 6.72 -9.69
CA PHE A 178 -5.96 6.76 -10.54
C PHE A 178 -5.35 8.15 -10.57
N VAL A 179 -6.16 9.19 -10.69
CA VAL A 179 -5.70 10.58 -10.63
C VAL A 179 -4.98 10.87 -9.31
N MET A 180 -5.52 10.39 -8.19
CA MET A 180 -4.91 10.49 -6.87
C MET A 180 -3.57 9.74 -6.78
N LEU A 181 -3.50 8.50 -7.28
CA LEU A 181 -2.26 7.72 -7.29
C LEU A 181 -1.16 8.40 -8.10
N GLU A 182 -1.49 8.87 -9.30
CA GLU A 182 -0.52 9.51 -10.19
C GLU A 182 -0.09 10.89 -9.64
N SER A 183 -1.01 11.67 -9.07
CA SER A 183 -0.69 12.93 -8.40
C SER A 183 0.27 12.72 -7.22
N LEU A 184 -0.07 11.84 -6.28
CA LEU A 184 0.82 11.52 -5.14
C LEU A 184 2.16 10.95 -5.62
N GLY A 185 2.13 10.11 -6.65
CA GLY A 185 3.33 9.54 -7.24
C GLY A 185 4.25 10.58 -7.87
N HIS A 186 3.70 11.56 -8.58
CA HIS A 186 4.44 12.66 -9.17
C HIS A 186 5.17 13.48 -8.10
N TYR A 187 4.48 13.87 -7.03
CA TYR A 187 5.08 14.64 -5.95
C TYR A 187 6.13 13.83 -5.17
N LEU A 188 5.93 12.51 -5.02
CA LEU A 188 6.94 11.60 -4.47
C LEU A 188 8.21 11.55 -5.32
N ASP A 189 8.06 11.39 -6.64
CA ASP A 189 9.21 11.34 -7.54
C ASP A 189 10.00 12.65 -7.51
N ARG A 190 9.32 13.80 -7.43
CA ARG A 190 9.95 15.11 -7.32
C ARG A 190 10.66 15.32 -6.00
N GLU A 191 10.07 14.89 -4.88
CA GLU A 191 10.72 14.99 -3.58
C GLU A 191 11.96 14.10 -3.52
N VAL A 192 11.86 12.85 -3.98
CA VAL A 192 13.02 11.95 -4.10
C VAL A 192 14.11 12.56 -4.99
N GLN A 193 13.74 13.13 -6.14
CA GLN A 193 14.70 13.76 -7.05
C GLN A 193 15.37 14.97 -6.40
N TYR A 194 14.61 15.82 -5.73
CA TYR A 194 15.12 16.97 -5.01
C TYR A 194 16.12 16.58 -3.91
N GLN A 195 15.82 15.55 -3.12
CA GLN A 195 16.75 15.05 -2.12
C GLN A 195 18.00 14.45 -2.77
N TYR A 196 17.85 13.67 -3.85
CA TYR A 196 18.98 13.14 -4.61
C TYR A 196 19.90 14.27 -5.10
N ASP A 197 19.36 15.33 -5.67
CA ASP A 197 20.14 16.46 -6.19
C ASP A 197 20.87 17.22 -5.07
N LYS A 198 20.24 17.35 -3.90
CA LYS A 198 20.79 18.06 -2.74
C LYS A 198 21.84 17.30 -1.94
N ILE A 199 21.81 15.97 -1.94
CA ILE A 199 22.78 15.17 -1.20
C ILE A 199 24.15 15.28 -1.87
N GLU A 200 25.17 15.57 -1.07
CA GLU A 200 26.56 15.49 -1.48
C GLU A 200 27.00 14.03 -1.55
N LYS A 201 27.57 13.62 -2.70
CA LYS A 201 27.75 12.22 -3.08
C LYS A 201 29.22 11.78 -3.14
N SER A 202 30.16 12.69 -2.87
CA SER A 202 31.61 12.45 -3.02
C SER A 202 32.09 11.21 -2.27
N ASP A 203 31.52 10.94 -1.09
CA ASP A 203 31.93 9.84 -0.20
C ASP A 203 30.85 8.76 -0.02
N LEU A 204 29.82 8.74 -0.87
CA LEU A 204 28.69 7.82 -0.74
C LEU A 204 28.57 6.90 -1.95
N ASN A 205 28.36 5.60 -1.69
CA ASN A 205 27.90 4.68 -2.73
C ASN A 205 26.38 4.81 -2.95
N GLY A 206 25.86 4.19 -4.02
CA GLY A 206 24.45 4.30 -4.40
C GLY A 206 23.46 3.84 -3.31
N GLN A 207 23.77 2.78 -2.55
CA GLN A 207 22.90 2.31 -1.46
C GLN A 207 22.85 3.33 -0.31
N GLN A 208 24.00 3.91 0.03
CA GLN A 208 24.08 4.96 1.03
C GLN A 208 23.31 6.21 0.59
N VAL A 209 23.38 6.59 -0.69
CA VAL A 209 22.57 7.69 -1.23
C VAL A 209 21.08 7.41 -1.07
N SER A 210 20.60 6.20 -1.43
CA SER A 210 19.19 5.83 -1.25
C SER A 210 18.73 5.93 0.21
N HIS A 211 19.52 5.39 1.15
CA HIS A 211 19.19 5.47 2.58
C HIS A 211 19.13 6.93 3.07
N ARG A 212 20.06 7.78 2.62
CA ARG A 212 20.05 9.22 2.96
C ARG A 212 18.84 9.96 2.39
N ILE A 213 18.32 9.54 1.23
CA ILE A 213 17.08 10.10 0.69
C ILE A 213 15.92 9.71 1.57
N GLU A 214 15.80 8.44 1.93
CA GLU A 214 14.73 7.91 2.79
C GLU A 214 14.68 8.61 4.16
N GLU A 215 15.84 8.86 4.77
CA GLU A 215 15.97 9.63 6.02
C GLU A 215 15.48 11.09 5.90
N LYS A 216 15.56 11.67 4.70
CA LYS A 216 15.28 13.10 4.44
C LYS A 216 13.94 13.36 3.74
N LEU A 217 13.20 12.32 3.37
CA LEU A 217 11.90 12.47 2.72
C LEU A 217 10.94 13.28 3.61
N ASP A 218 10.49 14.43 3.10
CA ASP A 218 9.50 15.26 3.78
C ASP A 218 8.08 14.89 3.32
N ILE A 219 7.53 13.84 3.94
CA ILE A 219 6.18 13.36 3.65
C ILE A 219 5.11 14.45 3.89
N PRO A 220 5.11 15.22 5.01
CA PRO A 220 4.15 16.31 5.20
C PRO A 220 4.19 17.36 4.08
N PHE A 221 5.39 17.78 3.64
CA PHE A 221 5.54 18.74 2.55
C PHE A 221 4.99 18.19 1.23
N LEU A 222 5.35 16.94 0.89
CA LEU A 222 4.84 16.24 -0.29
C LEU A 222 3.32 16.18 -0.29
N LEU A 223 2.72 15.73 0.82
CA LEU A 223 1.27 15.59 0.92
C LEU A 223 0.57 16.95 0.79
N LYS A 224 1.10 18.00 1.43
CA LYS A 224 0.56 19.36 1.31
C LYS A 224 0.59 19.89 -0.13
N ARG A 225 1.59 19.51 -0.92
CA ARG A 225 1.67 19.89 -2.33
C ARG A 225 0.70 19.08 -3.19
N ALA A 226 0.68 17.76 -3.01
CA ALA A 226 -0.21 16.87 -3.75
C ALA A 226 -1.68 17.19 -3.48
N SER A 227 -2.04 17.54 -2.24
CA SER A 227 -3.42 17.78 -1.83
C SER A 227 -3.92 19.21 -2.07
N LYS A 228 -3.14 20.07 -2.74
CA LYS A 228 -3.48 21.50 -2.87
C LYS A 228 -4.76 21.74 -3.65
N LEU A 229 -5.03 20.92 -4.68
CA LEU A 229 -6.24 20.99 -5.50
C LEU A 229 -7.28 19.93 -5.10
N TRP A 230 -7.14 19.26 -3.97
CA TRP A 230 -8.11 18.24 -3.58
C TRP A 230 -9.38 18.90 -3.05
N ASP A 231 -10.51 18.63 -3.69
CA ASP A 231 -11.84 18.93 -3.17
C ASP A 231 -12.68 17.65 -3.04
N GLY A 232 -13.47 17.57 -1.98
CA GLY A 232 -14.26 16.40 -1.61
C GLY A 232 -13.89 15.79 -0.25
N GLY A 233 -14.40 14.59 0.01
CA GLY A 233 -14.18 13.85 1.25
C GLY A 233 -13.19 12.72 1.05
N TYR A 234 -12.18 12.60 1.92
CA TYR A 234 -11.16 11.57 1.80
C TYR A 234 -10.57 11.11 3.14
N ALA A 235 -10.31 9.80 3.22
CA ALA A 235 -9.43 9.16 4.19
C ALA A 235 -8.51 8.22 3.44
N LEU A 236 -7.20 8.47 3.50
CA LEU A 236 -6.18 7.77 2.70
C LEU A 236 -5.14 7.10 3.61
N CYS A 237 -4.55 6.03 3.09
CA CYS A 237 -3.39 5.36 3.65
C CYS A 237 -2.51 4.81 2.52
N GLY A 238 -1.21 4.79 2.74
CA GLY A 238 -0.21 4.38 1.75
C GLY A 238 1.19 4.29 2.33
#